data_AF-A0A399RRF2-F1
#
_entry.id   AF-A0A399RRF2-F1
#
_cell.length_a   1.000
_cell.length_b   1.000
_cell.length_c   1.000
_cell.angle_alpha   90.00
_cell.angle_beta   90.00
_cell.angle_gamma   90.00
#
_symmetry.space_group_name_H-M   'P 1'
#
loop_
_entity.id
_entity.type
_entity.pdbx_description
1 polymer ?
#
loop_
_entity_poly.entity_id
_entity_poly.type
_entity_poly.pdbx_seq_one_letter_code
_entity_poly.pdbx_strand_id
1 'polypeptide(L)'
;MTDTVRAVLLLECYVTVTLLAPLLLGRLPLVAQRPVAMLAAWHGFLVTAVLSLGSGLGLLIHQGMAMQAGAGPQQDADTAPLAAIPLAYVAAGVLGVLLFRIVEEGGRVVREARERAGEVATLLLASRPYRVAGRDARIVESDVPLAALSPATGVILLTTEARARLDDDELAAVLEHETAHLEQRHALAVRIAQVSRAILPALPASQRLALSTTIAIEFIADDHAARVAGPA
;
A
#
# COMPACT_ATOMS: atom_id res chain seq x y z
N MET A 1 19.28 -21.55 -21.14
CA MET A 1 19.22 -21.19 -19.71
C MET A 1 18.26 -22.15 -19.04
N THR A 2 18.71 -22.92 -18.05
CA THR A 2 17.83 -23.88 -17.35
C THR A 2 16.81 -23.13 -16.49
N ASP A 3 15.67 -23.75 -16.21
CA ASP A 3 14.63 -23.14 -15.37
C ASP A 3 15.12 -22.87 -13.93
N THR A 4 16.13 -23.61 -13.47
CA THR A 4 16.79 -23.38 -12.19
C THR A 4 17.56 -22.06 -12.19
N VAL A 5 18.30 -21.78 -13.28
CA VAL A 5 19.01 -20.50 -13.42
C VAL A 5 18.02 -19.35 -13.51
N ARG A 6 16.89 -19.52 -14.21
CA ARG A 6 15.80 -18.52 -14.23
C ARG A 6 15.24 -18.26 -12.83
N ALA A 7 14.94 -19.32 -12.08
CA ALA A 7 14.43 -19.20 -10.72
C ALA A 7 15.40 -18.47 -9.80
N VAL A 8 16.70 -18.80 -9.87
CA VAL A 8 17.75 -18.14 -9.07
C VAL A 8 17.83 -16.65 -9.42
N LEU A 9 17.88 -16.30 -10.71
CA LEU A 9 17.94 -14.88 -11.13
C LEU A 9 16.71 -14.09 -10.68
N LEU A 10 15.53 -14.72 -10.67
CA LEU A 10 14.30 -14.09 -10.18
C LEU A 10 14.34 -13.89 -8.66
N LEU A 11 14.81 -14.87 -7.89
CA LEU A 11 14.95 -14.74 -6.44
C LEU A 11 16.03 -13.72 -6.06
N GLU A 12 17.15 -13.68 -6.81
CA GLU A 12 18.19 -12.67 -6.68
C GLU A 12 17.64 -11.26 -6.97
N CYS A 13 16.83 -11.11 -8.02
CA CYS A 13 16.14 -9.86 -8.32
C CYS A 13 15.22 -9.43 -7.16
N TYR A 14 14.42 -10.35 -6.61
CA TYR A 14 13.57 -10.08 -5.44
C TYR A 14 14.38 -9.58 -4.24
N VAL A 15 15.46 -10.28 -3.90
CA VAL A 15 16.35 -9.89 -2.78
C VAL A 15 16.98 -8.53 -3.05
N THR A 16 17.53 -8.33 -4.25
CA THR A 16 18.21 -7.09 -4.65
C THR A 16 17.28 -5.89 -4.57
N VAL A 17 16.09 -5.99 -5.15
CA VAL A 17 15.07 -4.93 -5.11
C VAL A 17 14.65 -4.63 -3.67
N THR A 18 14.41 -5.67 -2.88
CA THR A 18 13.94 -5.52 -1.49
C THR A 18 14.99 -4.86 -0.60
N LEU A 19 16.28 -5.10 -0.85
CA LEU A 19 17.39 -4.48 -0.12
C LEU A 19 17.73 -3.07 -0.62
N LEU A 20 17.65 -2.83 -1.93
CA LEU A 20 17.98 -1.53 -2.52
C LEU A 20 16.88 -0.48 -2.33
N ALA A 21 15.61 -0.87 -2.45
CA ALA A 21 14.48 0.04 -2.30
C ALA A 21 14.57 0.92 -1.03
N PRO A 22 14.78 0.37 0.19
CA PRO A 22 14.90 1.19 1.40
C PRO A 22 16.13 2.10 1.42
N LEU A 23 17.22 1.75 0.74
CA LEU A 23 18.45 2.55 0.68
C LEU A 23 18.33 3.73 -0.28
N LEU A 24 17.65 3.51 -1.41
CA LEU A 24 17.46 4.51 -2.45
C LEU A 24 16.29 5.46 -2.14
N LEU A 25 15.18 4.90 -1.66
CA LEU A 25 13.91 5.61 -1.48
C LEU A 25 13.63 6.04 -0.03
N GLY A 26 14.36 5.51 0.95
CA GLY A 26 14.15 5.83 2.37
C GLY A 26 14.59 7.23 2.79
N ARG A 27 14.99 8.10 1.85
CA ARG A 27 15.49 9.45 2.14
C ARG A 27 14.32 10.43 2.19
N LEU A 28 13.95 10.88 3.40
CA LEU A 28 12.89 11.87 3.64
C LEU A 28 12.95 13.11 2.73
N PRO A 29 14.13 13.70 2.42
CA PRO A 29 14.20 14.85 1.52
C PRO A 29 13.68 14.56 0.10
N LEU A 30 13.85 13.34 -0.40
CA LEU A 30 13.35 12.95 -1.72
C LEU A 30 11.82 12.79 -1.71
N VAL A 31 11.25 12.33 -0.60
CA VAL A 31 9.80 12.21 -0.42
C VAL A 31 9.16 13.60 -0.50
N ALA A 32 9.71 14.58 0.22
CA ALA A 32 9.19 15.95 0.23
C ALA A 32 9.36 16.67 -1.11
N GLN A 33 10.49 16.47 -1.81
CA GLN A 33 10.76 17.19 -3.08
C GLN A 33 10.00 16.61 -4.27
N ARG A 34 9.75 15.30 -4.29
CA ARG A 34 9.14 14.58 -5.42
C ARG A 34 8.21 13.46 -4.95
N PRO A 35 7.11 13.78 -4.25
CA PRO A 35 6.29 12.77 -3.58
C PRO A 35 5.61 11.80 -4.56
N VAL A 36 5.13 12.29 -5.71
CA VAL A 36 4.52 11.44 -6.76
C VAL A 36 5.53 10.43 -7.32
N ALA A 37 6.74 10.89 -7.67
CA ALA A 37 7.78 10.02 -8.22
C ALA A 37 8.24 8.98 -7.19
N MET A 38 8.34 9.38 -5.92
CA MET A 38 8.66 8.50 -4.81
C MET A 38 7.60 7.42 -4.63
N LEU A 39 6.32 7.80 -4.63
CA LEU A 39 5.21 6.87 -4.51
C LEU A 39 5.18 5.87 -5.67
N ALA A 40 5.41 6.35 -6.90
CA ALA A 40 5.49 5.50 -8.09
C ALA A 40 6.68 4.53 -8.01
N ALA A 41 7.86 4.98 -7.58
CA ALA A 41 9.04 4.14 -7.43
C ALA A 41 8.81 3.02 -6.39
N TRP A 42 8.21 3.36 -5.25
CA TRP A 42 7.85 2.39 -4.21
C TRP A 42 6.88 1.31 -4.70
N HIS A 43 5.84 1.70 -5.44
CA HIS A 43 4.91 0.73 -6.04
C HIS A 43 5.58 -0.10 -7.14
N GLY A 44 6.47 0.51 -7.93
CA GLY A 44 7.29 -0.20 -8.91
C GLY A 44 8.13 -1.30 -8.27
N PHE A 45 8.89 -0.97 -7.22
CA PHE A 45 9.66 -1.97 -6.47
C PHE A 45 8.80 -3.05 -5.84
N LEU A 46 7.62 -2.70 -5.30
CA LEU A 46 6.69 -3.69 -4.75
C LEU A 46 6.22 -4.67 -5.83
N VAL A 47 5.81 -4.16 -7.00
CA VAL A 47 5.36 -4.99 -8.12
C VAL A 47 6.49 -5.89 -8.61
N THR A 48 7.69 -5.34 -8.81
CA THR A 48 8.86 -6.13 -9.20
C THR A 48 9.16 -7.22 -8.18
N ALA A 49 9.17 -6.91 -6.89
CA ALA A 49 9.40 -7.89 -5.83
C ALA A 49 8.37 -9.03 -5.85
N VAL A 50 7.07 -8.70 -5.97
CA VAL A 50 5.99 -9.70 -6.00
C VAL A 50 6.10 -10.60 -7.24
N LEU A 51 6.34 -10.02 -8.42
CA LEU A 51 6.47 -10.79 -9.67
C LEU A 51 7.71 -11.68 -9.63
N SER A 52 8.86 -11.14 -9.22
CA SER A 52 10.11 -11.90 -9.14
C SER A 52 10.02 -13.05 -8.13
N LEU A 53 9.48 -12.80 -6.93
CA LEU A 53 9.30 -13.85 -5.93
C LEU A 53 8.30 -14.91 -6.39
N GLY A 54 7.13 -14.49 -6.89
CA GLY A 54 6.07 -15.41 -7.34
C GLY A 54 6.53 -16.29 -8.50
N SER A 55 7.18 -15.71 -9.52
CA SER A 55 7.72 -16.48 -10.64
C SER A 55 8.88 -17.39 -10.23
N GLY A 56 9.79 -16.92 -9.35
CA GLY A 56 10.89 -17.75 -8.84
C GLY A 56 10.40 -18.97 -8.08
N LEU A 57 9.47 -18.79 -7.13
CA LEU A 57 8.86 -19.89 -6.38
C LEU A 57 8.07 -20.83 -7.31
N GLY A 58 7.30 -20.28 -8.26
CA GLY A 58 6.53 -21.07 -9.22
C GLY A 58 7.39 -21.99 -10.09
N LEU A 59 8.54 -21.49 -10.56
CA LEU A 59 9.49 -22.32 -11.32
C LEU A 59 10.06 -23.45 -10.47
N LEU A 60 10.46 -23.18 -9.22
CA LEU A 60 10.97 -24.23 -8.32
C LEU A 60 9.93 -25.32 -8.07
N ILE A 61 8.68 -24.94 -7.84
CA ILE A 61 7.56 -25.87 -7.64
C ILE A 61 7.34 -26.69 -8.92
N HIS A 62 7.26 -26.05 -10.08
CA HIS A 62 7.06 -26.71 -11.37
C HIS A 62 8.16 -27.75 -11.64
N GLN A 63 9.42 -27.39 -11.41
CA GLN A 63 10.55 -28.30 -11.58
C GLN A 63 10.50 -29.51 -10.64
N GLY A 64 10.20 -29.31 -9.35
CA GLY A 64 10.08 -30.43 -8.43
C GLY A 64 8.94 -31.38 -8.78
N MET A 65 7.81 -30.85 -9.26
CA MET A 65 6.70 -31.67 -9.76
C MET A 65 7.09 -32.46 -11.00
N ALA A 66 7.79 -31.84 -11.96
CA ALA A 66 8.27 -32.52 -13.16
C ALA A 66 9.25 -33.66 -12.82
N MET A 67 10.15 -33.44 -11.85
CA MET A 67 11.08 -34.46 -11.37
C MET A 67 10.34 -35.63 -10.67
N GLN A 68 9.36 -35.35 -9.83
CA GLN A 68 8.54 -36.39 -9.20
C GLN A 68 7.72 -37.20 -10.22
N ALA A 69 7.29 -36.56 -11.31
CA ALA A 69 6.56 -37.22 -12.40
C ALA A 69 7.46 -38.01 -13.36
N GLY A 70 8.79 -38.04 -13.15
CA GLY A 70 9.74 -38.71 -14.05
C GLY A 70 9.96 -37.97 -15.38
N ALA A 71 9.52 -36.71 -15.50
CA ALA A 71 9.65 -35.88 -16.68
C ALA A 71 10.92 -34.98 -16.67
N GLY A 72 11.90 -35.31 -15.83
CA GLY A 72 13.14 -34.55 -15.68
C GLY A 72 14.15 -34.78 -16.82
N PRO A 73 15.10 -33.86 -17.05
CA PRO A 73 16.19 -34.06 -18.00
C PRO A 73 17.03 -35.29 -17.66
N GLN A 74 17.16 -36.22 -18.60
CA GLN A 74 17.81 -37.52 -18.41
C GLN A 74 19.35 -37.42 -18.22
N GLN A 75 19.95 -36.26 -18.49
CA GLN A 75 21.39 -36.03 -18.39
C GLN A 75 21.91 -35.80 -16.96
N ASP A 76 21.04 -35.45 -16.00
CA ASP A 76 21.39 -35.15 -14.59
C ASP A 76 20.67 -36.08 -13.59
N ALA A 77 20.35 -37.30 -14.02
CA ALA A 77 19.42 -38.21 -13.34
C ALA A 77 19.80 -38.57 -11.89
N ASP A 78 21.09 -38.54 -11.53
CA ASP A 78 21.55 -38.96 -10.20
C ASP A 78 21.61 -37.81 -9.17
N THR A 79 21.81 -36.56 -9.61
CA THR A 79 22.01 -35.41 -8.70
C THR A 79 20.88 -34.38 -8.73
N ALA A 80 20.19 -34.22 -9.86
CA ALA A 80 19.11 -33.24 -9.98
C ALA A 80 17.88 -33.52 -9.07
N PRO A 81 17.44 -34.78 -8.87
CA PRO A 81 16.30 -35.07 -8.00
C PRO A 81 16.57 -34.73 -6.52
N LEU A 82 17.81 -34.90 -6.05
CA LEU A 82 18.22 -34.71 -4.66
C LEU A 82 18.06 -33.25 -4.19
N ALA A 83 18.24 -32.28 -5.08
CA ALA A 83 18.08 -30.85 -4.75
C ALA A 83 16.72 -30.28 -5.18
N ALA A 84 16.19 -30.68 -6.34
CA ALA A 84 14.98 -30.09 -6.91
C ALA A 84 13.71 -30.41 -6.10
N ILE A 85 13.57 -31.64 -5.60
CA ILE A 85 12.38 -32.05 -4.86
C ILE A 85 12.28 -31.34 -3.49
N PRO A 86 13.32 -31.34 -2.63
CA PRO A 86 13.26 -30.59 -1.37
C PRO A 86 13.04 -29.09 -1.60
N LEU A 87 13.71 -28.50 -2.59
CA LEU A 87 13.58 -27.07 -2.89
C LEU A 87 12.16 -26.70 -3.34
N ALA A 88 11.48 -27.58 -4.08
CA ALA A 88 10.09 -27.39 -4.45
C ALA A 88 9.15 -27.43 -3.24
N TYR A 89 9.37 -28.32 -2.28
CA TYR A 89 8.60 -28.34 -1.03
C TYR A 89 8.84 -27.10 -0.18
N VAL A 90 10.09 -26.63 -0.08
CA VAL A 90 10.41 -25.36 0.59
C VAL A 90 9.72 -24.20 -0.11
N ALA A 91 9.78 -24.13 -1.44
CA ALA A 91 9.13 -23.08 -2.23
C ALA A 91 7.60 -23.10 -2.07
N ALA A 92 6.99 -24.29 -2.09
CA ALA A 92 5.57 -24.47 -1.83
C ALA A 92 5.18 -24.07 -0.40
N GLY A 93 6.01 -24.39 0.59
CA GLY A 93 5.83 -23.98 1.99
C GLY A 93 5.90 -22.47 2.15
N VAL A 94 6.91 -21.81 1.56
CA VAL A 94 7.03 -20.34 1.55
C VAL A 94 5.82 -19.70 0.89
N LEU A 95 5.42 -20.19 -0.29
CA LEU A 95 4.23 -19.69 -1.00
C LEU A 95 2.96 -19.88 -0.16
N GLY A 96 2.79 -21.04 0.47
CA GLY A 96 1.66 -21.35 1.36
C GLY A 96 1.59 -20.39 2.55
N VAL A 97 2.72 -20.12 3.22
CA VAL A 97 2.80 -19.15 4.32
C VAL A 97 2.46 -17.74 3.82
N LEU A 98 3.00 -17.32 2.67
CA LEU A 98 2.71 -16.00 2.10
C LEU A 98 1.22 -15.84 1.76
N LEU A 99 0.61 -16.84 1.11
CA LEU A 99 -0.81 -16.83 0.78
C LEU A 99 -1.67 -16.80 2.04
N PHE A 100 -1.33 -17.60 3.05
CA PHE A 100 -2.01 -17.58 4.35
C PHE A 100 -1.96 -16.18 4.97
N ARG A 101 -0.77 -15.55 5.04
CA ARG A 101 -0.59 -14.19 5.56
C ARG A 101 -1.36 -13.16 4.74
N ILE A 102 -1.37 -13.26 3.40
CA ILE A 102 -2.13 -12.36 2.52
C ILE A 102 -3.63 -12.42 2.86
N VAL A 103 -4.18 -13.62 3.03
CA VAL A 103 -5.60 -13.80 3.35
C VAL A 103 -5.91 -13.28 4.75
N GLU A 104 -5.14 -13.71 5.76
CA GLU A 104 -5.41 -13.38 7.16
C GLU A 104 -5.18 -11.90 7.46
N GLU A 105 -3.97 -11.41 7.18
CA GLU A 105 -3.57 -10.04 7.52
C GLU A 105 -4.11 -9.02 6.53
N GLY A 106 -4.14 -9.36 5.24
CA GLY A 106 -4.79 -8.52 4.24
C GLY A 106 -6.29 -8.39 4.52
N GLY A 107 -6.94 -9.50 4.88
CA GLY A 107 -8.32 -9.50 5.35
C GLY A 107 -8.51 -8.61 6.58
N ARG A 108 -7.61 -8.70 7.57
CA ARG A 108 -7.66 -7.87 8.78
C ARG A 108 -7.59 -6.37 8.47
N VAL A 109 -6.61 -5.94 7.68
CA VAL A 109 -6.46 -4.53 7.30
C VAL A 109 -7.70 -4.02 6.55
N VAL A 110 -8.28 -4.84 5.67
CA VAL A 110 -9.51 -4.48 4.94
C VAL A 110 -10.72 -4.37 5.87
N ARG A 111 -10.86 -5.26 6.85
CA ARG A 111 -11.94 -5.21 7.86
C ARG A 111 -11.80 -3.98 8.73
N GLU A 112 -10.62 -3.71 9.30
CA GLU A 112 -10.36 -2.52 10.10
C GLU A 112 -10.68 -1.23 9.32
N ALA A 113 -10.34 -1.18 8.03
CA ALA A 113 -10.69 -0.04 7.18
C ALA A 113 -12.20 0.10 6.94
N ARG A 114 -12.94 -1.02 6.84
CA ARG A 114 -14.41 -1.00 6.71
C ARG A 114 -15.09 -0.59 8.00
N GLU A 115 -14.59 -1.04 9.14
CA GLU A 115 -15.09 -0.66 10.47
C GLU A 115 -14.97 0.86 10.66
N ARG A 116 -13.79 1.44 10.39
CA ARG A 116 -13.58 2.89 10.43
C ARG A 116 -14.51 3.65 9.48
N ALA A 117 -14.74 3.12 8.27
CA ALA A 117 -15.69 3.72 7.34
C ALA A 117 -17.14 3.69 7.88
N GLY A 118 -17.51 2.62 8.61
CA GLY A 118 -18.79 2.52 9.30
C GLY A 118 -18.94 3.49 10.47
N GLU A 119 -17.87 3.74 11.22
CA GLU A 119 -17.84 4.77 12.28
C GLU A 119 -18.07 6.16 11.69
N VAL A 120 -17.38 6.51 10.60
CA VAL A 120 -17.60 7.78 9.88
C VAL A 120 -19.04 7.89 9.36
N ALA A 121 -19.60 6.81 8.82
CA ALA A 121 -21.00 6.78 8.39
C ALA A 121 -21.97 7.03 9.55
N THR A 122 -21.66 6.50 10.74
CA THR A 122 -22.46 6.72 11.96
C THR A 122 -22.38 8.19 12.39
N LEU A 123 -21.19 8.80 12.34
CA LEU A 123 -21.04 10.24 12.60
C LEU A 123 -21.83 11.09 11.60
N LEU A 124 -21.83 10.71 10.32
CA LEU A 124 -22.64 11.39 9.30
C LEU A 124 -24.15 11.29 9.59
N LEU A 125 -24.63 10.19 10.13
CA LEU A 125 -26.04 10.07 10.53
C LEU A 125 -26.39 10.96 11.73
N ALA A 126 -25.47 11.11 12.68
CA ALA A 126 -25.64 11.97 13.86
C ALA A 126 -25.46 13.47 13.57
N SER A 127 -24.81 13.80 12.45
CA SER A 127 -24.50 15.17 12.04
C SER A 127 -25.72 15.95 11.54
N ARG A 128 -25.64 17.28 11.57
CA ARG A 128 -26.66 18.19 11.01
C ARG A 128 -26.25 18.70 9.63
N PRO A 129 -27.20 18.94 8.69
CA PRO A 129 -26.91 19.58 7.42
C PRO A 129 -26.23 20.94 7.61
N TYR A 130 -25.21 21.21 6.79
CA TYR A 130 -24.47 22.46 6.78
C TYR A 130 -24.08 22.82 5.33
N ARG A 131 -23.74 24.08 5.07
CA ARG A 131 -23.20 24.51 3.78
C ARG A 131 -21.98 25.36 4.00
N VAL A 132 -20.94 25.07 3.23
CA VAL A 132 -19.69 25.79 3.34
C VAL A 132 -19.00 25.89 1.99
N ALA A 133 -18.50 27.08 1.64
CA ALA A 133 -17.94 27.37 0.31
C ALA A 133 -18.82 26.88 -0.87
N GLY A 134 -20.15 26.95 -0.73
CA GLY A 134 -21.10 26.49 -1.75
C GLY A 134 -21.25 24.97 -1.89
N ARG A 135 -20.58 24.17 -1.06
CA ARG A 135 -20.67 22.70 -1.02
C ARG A 135 -21.57 22.22 0.11
N ASP A 136 -22.23 21.08 -0.10
CA ASP A 136 -23.02 20.42 0.94
C ASP A 136 -22.08 19.75 1.95
N ALA A 137 -22.28 20.08 3.21
CA ALA A 137 -21.48 19.61 4.33
C ALA A 137 -22.38 19.11 5.47
N ARG A 138 -21.74 18.48 6.44
CA ARG A 138 -22.36 17.93 7.63
C ARG A 138 -21.56 18.36 8.84
N ILE A 139 -22.21 18.99 9.81
CA ILE A 139 -21.56 19.47 11.02
C ILE A 139 -21.85 18.55 12.20
N VAL A 140 -20.81 18.21 12.97
CA VAL A 140 -20.88 17.42 14.20
C VAL A 140 -20.35 18.24 15.37
N GLU A 141 -21.07 18.18 16.49
CA GLU A 141 -20.64 18.79 17.75
C GLU A 141 -19.42 18.03 18.29
N SER A 142 -18.27 18.70 18.36
CA SER A 142 -17.00 18.14 18.86
C SER A 142 -16.01 19.27 19.15
N ASP A 143 -15.23 19.10 20.21
CA ASP A 143 -14.17 20.03 20.65
C ASP A 143 -12.82 19.75 19.95
N VAL A 144 -12.77 18.76 19.05
CA VAL A 144 -11.60 18.46 18.23
C VAL A 144 -11.79 19.12 16.86
N PRO A 145 -10.85 19.98 16.41
CA PRO A 145 -10.94 20.56 15.07
C PRO A 145 -10.66 19.47 14.03
N LEU A 146 -11.70 19.08 13.29
CA LEU A 146 -11.65 18.11 12.21
C LEU A 146 -12.51 18.60 11.04
N ALA A 147 -11.93 18.59 9.85
CA ALA A 147 -12.65 18.67 8.59
C ALA A 147 -12.14 17.49 7.74
N ALA A 148 -13.06 16.66 7.26
CA ALA A 148 -12.71 15.47 6.50
C ALA A 148 -13.75 15.18 5.42
N LEU A 149 -13.33 14.57 4.32
CA LEU A 149 -14.25 14.14 3.27
C LEU A 149 -14.58 12.66 3.43
N SER A 150 -15.87 12.34 3.52
CA SER A 150 -16.32 10.94 3.62
C SER A 150 -15.94 10.17 2.36
N PRO A 151 -15.12 9.10 2.44
CA PRO A 151 -14.74 8.33 1.27
C PRO A 151 -15.91 7.60 0.60
N ALA A 152 -16.98 7.34 1.36
CA ALA A 152 -18.14 6.59 0.88
C ALA A 152 -19.18 7.48 0.18
N THR A 153 -19.35 8.71 0.65
CA THR A 153 -20.43 9.60 0.20
C THR A 153 -19.94 10.86 -0.49
N GLY A 154 -18.64 11.19 -0.39
CA GLY A 154 -18.08 12.46 -0.87
C GLY A 154 -18.57 13.68 -0.08
N VAL A 155 -19.30 13.47 1.02
CA VAL A 155 -19.85 14.55 1.85
C VAL A 155 -18.81 15.03 2.83
N ILE A 156 -18.71 16.35 3.00
CA ILE A 156 -17.81 17.00 3.96
C ILE A 156 -18.35 16.79 5.38
N LEU A 157 -17.52 16.25 6.26
CA LEU A 157 -17.75 16.19 7.70
C LEU A 157 -16.90 17.28 8.36
N LEU A 158 -17.56 18.19 9.09
CA LEU A 158 -16.93 19.32 9.75
C LEU A 158 -17.28 19.30 11.24
N THR A 159 -16.33 19.60 12.12
CA THR A 159 -16.65 19.80 13.54
C THR A 159 -16.94 21.26 13.85
N THR A 160 -17.71 21.49 14.91
CA THR A 160 -17.96 22.82 15.45
C THR A 160 -16.65 23.57 15.75
N GLU A 161 -15.67 22.87 16.30
CA GLU A 161 -14.36 23.48 16.59
C GLU A 161 -13.56 23.82 15.32
N ALA A 162 -13.60 22.98 14.28
CA ALA A 162 -12.95 23.31 13.01
C ALA A 162 -13.56 24.54 12.35
N ARG A 163 -14.89 24.70 12.44
CA ARG A 163 -15.55 25.90 11.94
C ARG A 163 -15.21 27.16 12.74
N ALA A 164 -15.06 27.03 14.06
CA ALA A 164 -14.73 28.16 14.92
C ALA A 164 -13.28 28.65 14.74
N ARG A 165 -12.35 27.77 14.34
CA ARG A 165 -10.92 28.09 14.24
C ARG A 165 -10.46 28.52 12.86
N LEU A 166 -11.03 27.95 11.81
CA LEU A 166 -10.60 28.21 10.43
C LEU A 166 -11.44 29.32 9.84
N ASP A 167 -10.84 30.26 9.11
CA ASP A 167 -11.60 31.17 8.25
C ASP A 167 -12.10 30.45 6.98
N ASP A 168 -12.72 31.18 6.06
CA ASP A 168 -13.32 30.57 4.85
C ASP A 168 -12.27 30.18 3.80
N ASP A 169 -11.14 30.89 3.74
CA ASP A 169 -10.04 30.61 2.82
C ASP A 169 -9.22 29.41 3.31
N GLU A 170 -8.91 29.38 4.62
CA GLU A 170 -8.26 28.24 5.28
C GLU A 170 -9.12 26.98 5.17
N LEU A 171 -10.44 27.10 5.36
CA LEU A 171 -11.33 25.96 5.18
C LEU A 171 -11.38 25.50 3.71
N ALA A 172 -11.42 26.42 2.74
CA ALA A 172 -11.35 26.05 1.34
C ALA A 172 -10.07 25.25 1.03
N ALA A 173 -8.91 25.67 1.55
CA ALA A 173 -7.65 24.94 1.41
C ALA A 173 -7.74 23.52 2.02
N VAL A 174 -8.29 23.39 3.23
CA VAL A 174 -8.49 22.06 3.87
C VAL A 174 -9.42 21.17 3.05
N LEU A 175 -10.48 21.74 2.46
CA LEU A 175 -11.42 20.97 1.63
C LEU A 175 -10.80 20.49 0.31
N GLU A 176 -9.93 21.29 -0.31
CA GLU A 176 -9.17 20.88 -1.49
C GLU A 176 -8.12 19.81 -1.13
N HIS A 177 -7.48 19.90 0.03
CA HIS A 177 -6.59 18.85 0.56
C HIS A 177 -7.35 17.53 0.73
N GLU A 178 -8.49 17.54 1.41
CA GLU A 178 -9.33 16.35 1.63
C GLU A 178 -9.89 15.78 0.31
N THR A 179 -10.23 16.64 -0.63
CA THR A 179 -10.68 16.25 -1.98
C THR A 179 -9.56 15.54 -2.74
N ALA A 180 -8.31 16.02 -2.64
CA ALA A 180 -7.15 15.37 -3.24
C ALA A 180 -6.98 13.92 -2.75
N HIS A 181 -7.22 13.64 -1.46
CA HIS A 181 -7.17 12.27 -0.93
C HIS A 181 -8.18 11.33 -1.59
N LEU A 182 -9.39 11.81 -1.89
CA LEU A 182 -10.42 11.01 -2.55
C LEU A 182 -10.14 10.85 -4.04
N GLU A 183 -9.90 11.94 -4.76
CA GLU A 183 -9.69 11.93 -6.22
C GLU A 183 -8.46 11.10 -6.61
N GLN A 184 -7.37 11.23 -5.86
CA GLN A 184 -6.13 10.52 -6.10
C GLN A 184 -6.06 9.16 -5.41
N ARG A 185 -7.16 8.74 -4.76
CA ARG A 185 -7.32 7.43 -4.12
C ARG A 185 -6.20 7.11 -3.12
N HIS A 186 -5.76 8.10 -2.35
CA HIS A 186 -4.66 7.96 -1.37
C HIS A 186 -4.93 6.83 -0.36
N ALA A 187 -6.19 6.61 0.00
CA ALA A 187 -6.60 5.50 0.86
C ALA A 187 -6.23 4.11 0.28
N LEU A 188 -6.24 3.94 -1.04
CA LEU A 188 -5.81 2.69 -1.69
C LEU A 188 -4.30 2.51 -1.57
N ALA A 189 -3.51 3.55 -1.84
CA ALA A 189 -2.06 3.51 -1.70
C ALA A 189 -1.63 3.17 -0.27
N VAL A 190 -2.24 3.81 0.73
CA VAL A 190 -2.02 3.51 2.15
C VAL A 190 -2.40 2.07 2.47
N ARG A 191 -3.54 1.57 1.95
CA ARG A 191 -3.97 0.19 2.19
C ARG A 191 -3.00 -0.83 1.61
N ILE A 192 -2.52 -0.64 0.38
CA ILE A 192 -1.51 -1.52 -0.23
C ILE A 192 -0.25 -1.56 0.63
N ALA A 193 0.21 -0.40 1.11
CA ALA A 193 1.39 -0.29 1.95
C ALA A 193 1.20 -0.93 3.34
N GLN A 194 0.03 -0.75 3.97
CA GLN A 194 -0.32 -1.38 5.24
C GLN A 194 -0.44 -2.89 5.12
N VAL A 195 -1.06 -3.41 4.06
CA VAL A 195 -1.14 -4.84 3.79
C VAL A 195 0.26 -5.43 3.59
N SER A 196 1.13 -4.77 2.80
CA SER A 196 2.53 -5.20 2.63
C SER A 196 3.28 -5.28 3.96
N ARG A 197 3.14 -4.26 4.82
CA ARG A 197 3.72 -4.25 6.17
C ARG A 197 3.13 -5.34 7.07
N ALA A 198 1.82 -5.61 6.97
CA ALA A 198 1.17 -6.63 7.77
C ALA A 198 1.61 -8.04 7.36
N ILE A 199 1.78 -8.31 6.06
CA ILE A 199 2.26 -9.62 5.57
C ILE A 199 3.72 -9.86 5.98
N LEU A 200 4.59 -8.85 5.80
CA LEU A 200 6.03 -8.95 6.02
C LEU A 200 6.53 -7.90 7.03
N PRO A 201 6.16 -7.98 8.33
CA PRO A 201 6.41 -6.90 9.29
C PRO A 201 7.89 -6.72 9.64
N ALA A 202 8.68 -7.79 9.56
CA ALA A 202 10.12 -7.74 9.82
C ALA A 202 10.94 -7.14 8.67
N LEU A 203 10.33 -6.95 7.49
CA LEU A 203 11.04 -6.50 6.29
C LEU A 203 11.19 -4.96 6.28
N PRO A 204 12.42 -4.41 6.28
CA PRO A 204 12.60 -2.96 6.31
C PRO A 204 11.97 -2.23 5.11
N ALA A 205 11.87 -2.91 3.96
CA ALA A 205 11.23 -2.37 2.77
C ALA A 205 9.72 -2.14 2.97
N SER A 206 9.01 -3.07 3.65
CA SER A 206 7.57 -2.95 3.89
C SER A 206 7.26 -1.83 4.89
N GLN A 207 8.09 -1.68 5.92
CA GLN A 207 7.99 -0.61 6.91
C GLN A 207 8.21 0.76 6.27
N ARG A 208 9.27 0.90 5.45
CA ARG A 208 9.58 2.15 4.76
C ARG A 208 8.57 2.48 3.66
N LEU A 209 8.03 1.49 2.98
CA LEU A 209 6.91 1.67 2.04
C LEU A 209 5.71 2.28 2.77
N ALA A 210 5.29 1.71 3.90
CA ALA A 210 4.16 2.23 4.69
C ALA A 210 4.38 3.68 5.14
N LEU A 211 5.54 3.97 5.74
CA LEU A 211 5.87 5.31 6.21
C LEU A 211 5.98 6.32 5.06
N SER A 212 6.69 5.97 3.99
CA SER A 212 6.92 6.87 2.85
C SER A 212 5.62 7.14 2.10
N THR A 213 4.75 6.14 1.97
CA THR A 213 3.43 6.33 1.36
C THR A 213 2.60 7.31 2.17
N THR A 214 2.53 7.16 3.50
CA THR A 214 1.79 8.11 4.36
C THR A 214 2.33 9.52 4.21
N ILE A 215 3.64 9.72 4.25
CA ILE A 215 4.21 11.07 4.11
C ILE A 215 4.00 11.65 2.70
N ALA A 216 4.18 10.83 1.65
CA ALA A 216 4.06 11.28 0.27
C ALA A 216 2.65 11.74 -0.07
N ILE A 217 1.61 11.06 0.43
CA ILE A 217 0.22 11.44 0.13
C ILE A 217 -0.16 12.79 0.76
N GLU A 218 0.38 13.12 1.93
CA GLU A 218 0.16 14.43 2.57
C GLU A 218 0.80 15.54 1.72
N PHE A 219 2.07 15.38 1.32
CA PHE A 219 2.70 16.35 0.42
C PHE A 219 1.97 16.49 -0.91
N ILE A 220 1.43 15.40 -1.47
CA ILE A 220 0.64 15.45 -2.71
C ILE A 220 -0.67 16.21 -2.50
N ALA A 221 -1.33 16.01 -1.37
CA ALA A 221 -2.57 16.69 -1.02
C ALA A 221 -2.33 18.18 -0.74
N ASP A 222 -1.28 18.52 0.01
CA ASP A 222 -0.86 19.90 0.29
C ASP A 222 -0.49 20.63 -1.00
N ASP A 223 0.32 20.01 -1.87
CA ASP A 223 0.67 20.56 -3.18
C ASP A 223 -0.57 20.77 -4.06
N HIS A 224 -1.58 19.91 -3.94
CA HIS A 224 -2.84 20.07 -4.65
C HIS A 224 -3.65 21.25 -4.10
N ALA A 225 -3.86 21.31 -2.80
CA ALA A 225 -4.55 22.40 -2.13
C ALA A 225 -3.90 23.75 -2.43
N ALA A 226 -2.57 23.85 -2.32
CA ALA A 226 -1.82 25.08 -2.60
C ALA A 226 -1.96 25.55 -4.05
N ARG A 227 -2.12 24.64 -5.02
CA ARG A 227 -2.35 24.99 -6.43
C ARG A 227 -3.76 25.50 -6.70
N VAL A 228 -4.77 25.03 -5.96
CA VAL A 228 -6.18 25.34 -6.22
C VAL A 228 -6.68 26.50 -5.35
N ALA A 229 -6.41 26.47 -4.05
CA ALA A 229 -6.84 27.47 -3.08
C ALA A 229 -5.81 28.59 -2.84
N GLY A 230 -4.57 28.40 -3.30
CA GLY A 230 -3.44 29.29 -2.99
C GLY A 230 -2.68 28.84 -1.75
N PRO A 231 -1.50 29.42 -1.48
CA PRO A 231 -0.78 29.16 -0.24
C PRO A 231 -1.57 29.72 0.95
N ALA A 232 -1.68 28.92 2.01
CA ALA A 232 -2.16 29.38 3.31
C ALA A 232 -1.19 30.39 3.93
#